data_AF-A0A6I3Q241-F1
#
_entry.id   AF-A0A6I3Q241-F1
#
_cell.length_a   1.000
_cell.length_b   1.000
_cell.length_c   1.000
_cell.angle_alpha   90.00
_cell.angle_beta   90.00
_cell.angle_gamma   90.00
#
_symmetry.space_group_name_H-M   'P 1'
#
loop_
_entity.id
_entity.type
_entity.pdbx_description
1 polymer ?
#
loop_
_entity_poly.entity_id
_entity_poly.type
_entity_poly.pdbx_seq_one_letter_code
_entity_poly.pdbx_strand_id
1 'polypeptide(L)'
;MGCYFMPKGVPKYDGAFKKQIVEEMREKGLSYREIARQYEIRGAHSVAEMLEDKGVRQSMSRKGNCLDNAVMENFFGLLKTELLYLQDFDSLEHFKAELIDYLYYYNNRRIKLKLKGLTPAQHRYQTLQVA
;
A
#
# COMPACT_ATOMS: atom_id res chain seq x y z
N MET A 1 -5.55 11.27 -3.05
CA MET A 1 -5.23 11.06 -1.62
C MET A 1 -4.09 10.05 -1.58
N GLY A 2 -2.84 10.52 -1.49
CA GLY A 2 -1.65 9.66 -1.63
C GLY A 2 -1.38 8.89 -0.34
N CYS A 3 -1.40 7.56 -0.39
CA CYS A 3 -0.95 6.72 0.71
C CYS A 3 0.59 6.67 0.68
N TYR A 4 1.24 7.46 1.53
CA TYR A 4 2.66 7.32 1.82
C TYR A 4 2.83 6.28 2.92
N PHE A 5 3.20 5.05 2.55
CA PHE A 5 3.69 4.06 3.51
C PHE A 5 5.15 4.36 3.83
N MET A 6 5.44 4.60 5.11
CA MET A 6 6.82 4.71 5.63
C MET A 6 7.23 3.41 6.35
N PRO A 7 8.51 3.02 6.27
CA PRO A 7 9.02 1.81 6.93
C PRO A 7 8.88 1.90 8.46
N LYS A 8 8.46 0.80 9.10
CA LYS A 8 8.36 0.69 10.55
C LYS A 8 9.75 0.57 11.17
N GLY A 9 10.06 1.44 12.14
CA GLY A 9 11.33 1.42 12.89
C GLY A 9 11.85 2.75 13.45
N VAL A 10 11.17 3.88 13.21
CA VAL A 10 11.62 5.21 13.70
C VAL A 10 10.66 5.75 14.78
N PRO A 11 11.11 6.19 15.97
CA PRO A 11 10.24 6.46 17.14
C PRO A 11 9.44 7.79 17.11
N LYS A 12 9.03 8.33 15.95
CA LYS A 12 8.66 9.76 15.86
C LYS A 12 7.38 10.13 15.10
N TYR A 13 6.42 9.24 14.86
CA TYR A 13 5.24 9.60 14.06
C TYR A 13 3.90 9.08 14.62
N ASP A 14 3.53 9.53 15.81
CA ASP A 14 2.22 9.29 16.41
C ASP A 14 1.14 10.30 15.94
N GLY A 15 -0.11 10.10 16.37
CA GLY A 15 -1.22 10.97 15.99
C GLY A 15 -1.12 12.40 16.53
N ALA A 16 -0.47 12.59 17.68
CA ALA A 16 -0.28 13.91 18.29
C ALA A 16 0.78 14.71 17.51
N PHE A 17 1.87 14.05 17.14
CA PHE A 17 2.93 14.61 16.31
C PHE A 17 2.40 15.03 14.93
N LYS A 18 1.54 14.21 14.30
CA LYS A 18 0.86 14.60 13.05
C LYS A 18 0.07 15.90 13.19
N LYS A 19 -0.67 16.05 14.30
CA LYS A 19 -1.50 17.24 14.54
C LYS A 19 -0.63 18.49 14.72
N GLN A 20 0.44 18.37 15.51
CA GLN A 20 1.43 19.44 15.72
C GLN A 20 2.05 19.91 14.40
N ILE A 21 2.46 18.98 13.53
CA ILE A 21 3.05 19.30 12.22
C ILE A 21 2.05 20.07 11.33
N VAL A 22 0.78 19.66 11.33
CA VAL A 22 -0.26 20.33 10.52
C VAL A 22 -0.55 21.75 11.03
N GLU A 23 -0.57 21.94 12.36
CA GLU A 23 -0.74 23.27 12.98
C GLU A 23 0.44 24.18 12.65
N GLU A 24 1.66 23.69 12.81
CA GLU A 24 2.88 24.45 12.50
C GLU A 24 2.98 24.81 11.00
N MET A 25 2.58 23.91 10.10
CA MET A 25 2.50 24.21 8.66
C MET A 25 1.54 25.38 8.37
N ARG A 26 0.40 25.43 9.07
CA ARG A 26 -0.59 26.50 8.91
C ARG A 26 -0.09 27.82 9.46
N GLU A 27 0.50 27.81 10.64
CA GLU A 27 1.01 29.02 11.30
C GLU A 27 2.16 29.66 10.52
N LYS A 28 3.09 28.83 10.04
CA LYS A 28 4.31 29.31 9.36
C LYS A 28 4.14 29.41 7.83
N GLY A 29 2.98 29.06 7.30
CA GLY A 29 2.72 29.01 5.86
C GLY A 29 3.64 28.04 5.11
N LEU A 30 4.11 26.99 5.78
CA LEU A 30 5.07 26.04 5.22
C LEU A 30 4.38 24.94 4.41
N SER A 31 4.99 24.57 3.30
CA SER A 31 4.64 23.36 2.58
C SER A 31 5.09 22.11 3.34
N TYR A 32 4.46 20.98 3.03
CA TYR A 32 4.81 19.68 3.61
C TYR A 32 6.30 19.34 3.41
N ARG A 33 6.87 19.75 2.27
CA ARG A 33 8.28 19.51 1.93
C ARG A 33 9.24 20.33 2.79
N GLU A 34 8.86 21.54 3.18
CA GLU A 34 9.68 22.42 4.00
C GLU A 34 9.71 21.95 5.45
N ILE A 35 8.55 21.62 6.02
CA ILE A 35 8.48 21.12 7.40
C ILE A 35 9.12 19.73 7.53
N ALA A 36 8.99 18.86 6.52
CA ALA A 36 9.65 17.55 6.54
C ALA A 36 11.18 17.65 6.56
N ARG A 37 11.77 18.70 5.95
CA ARG A 37 13.21 18.97 6.07
C ARG A 37 13.61 19.44 7.47
N GLN A 38 12.80 20.31 8.09
CA GLN A 38 13.09 20.87 9.42
C GLN A 38 13.18 19.80 10.50
N TYR A 39 12.29 18.80 10.43
CA TYR A 39 12.27 17.71 11.39
C TYR A 39 13.24 16.57 11.05
N GLU A 40 14.14 16.79 10.09
CA GLU A 40 15.03 15.76 9.54
C GLU A 40 14.27 14.46 9.27
N ILE A 41 13.04 14.57 8.76
CA ILE A 41 12.27 13.44 8.24
C ILE A 41 12.89 13.07 6.88
N ARG A 42 14.19 12.83 6.89
CA ARG A 42 14.87 12.01 5.91
C ARG A 42 14.45 10.61 6.29
N GLY A 43 13.35 10.14 5.68
CA GLY A 43 13.02 8.72 5.75
C GLY A 43 14.31 7.95 5.48
N ALA A 44 14.66 7.04 6.38
CA ALA A 44 15.83 6.18 6.25
C ALA A 44 15.82 5.58 4.84
N HIS A 45 16.66 6.09 3.94
CA HIS A 45 16.53 5.96 2.48
C HIS A 45 15.11 6.28 1.97
N SER A 46 14.96 7.27 1.10
CA SER A 46 13.70 7.40 0.37
C SER A 46 13.38 6.05 -0.30
N VAL A 47 12.09 5.72 -0.44
CA VAL A 47 11.68 4.51 -1.18
C VAL A 47 12.34 4.49 -2.56
N ALA A 48 12.59 5.66 -3.14
CA ALA A 48 13.31 5.77 -4.40
C ALA A 48 14.77 5.29 -4.33
N GLU A 49 15.53 5.73 -3.33
CA GLU A 49 16.90 5.27 -3.08
C GLU A 49 16.93 3.77 -2.77
N MET A 50 16.00 3.26 -1.95
CA MET A 50 15.93 1.81 -1.68
C MET A 50 15.65 0.97 -2.93
N LEU A 51 14.83 1.48 -3.85
CA LEU A 51 14.52 0.80 -5.10
C LEU A 51 15.71 0.84 -6.05
N GLU A 52 16.43 1.95 -6.10
CA GLU A 52 17.69 2.10 -6.85
C GLU A 52 18.77 1.14 -6.34
N ASP A 53 18.99 1.09 -5.03
CA ASP A 53 19.94 0.16 -4.37
C ASP A 53 19.62 -1.31 -4.68
N LYS A 54 18.34 -1.63 -4.88
CA LYS A 54 17.87 -2.99 -5.22
C LYS A 54 17.77 -3.25 -6.73
N GLY A 55 18.17 -2.30 -7.57
CA GLY A 55 18.06 -2.41 -9.03
C GLY A 55 16.62 -2.45 -9.54
N VAL A 56 15.65 -1.98 -8.76
CA VAL A 56 14.23 -1.93 -9.13
C VAL A 56 13.95 -0.62 -9.88
N ARG A 57 13.68 -0.75 -11.18
CA ARG A 57 13.27 0.40 -12.00
C ARG A 57 11.87 0.87 -11.60
N GLN A 58 11.77 2.11 -11.14
CA GLN A 58 10.49 2.75 -10.85
C GLN A 58 9.75 3.15 -12.14
N SER A 59 8.46 2.86 -12.19
CA SER A 59 7.55 3.42 -13.19
C SER A 59 6.37 4.09 -12.48
N MET A 60 6.27 5.41 -12.62
CA MET A 60 5.16 6.19 -12.07
C MET A 60 4.23 6.61 -13.21
N SER A 61 2.94 6.37 -13.02
CA SER A 61 1.89 6.87 -13.90
C SER A 61 1.85 8.39 -13.92
N ARG A 62 1.35 8.98 -15.02
CA ARG A 62 1.08 10.41 -15.05
C ARG A 62 0.05 10.78 -13.98
N LYS A 63 0.22 11.95 -13.38
CA LYS A 63 -0.72 12.49 -12.40
C LYS A 63 -2.13 12.56 -13.03
N GLY A 64 -3.11 11.96 -12.35
CA GLY A 64 -4.50 11.90 -12.82
C GLY A 64 -4.87 10.63 -13.60
N ASN A 65 -3.95 9.68 -13.82
CA ASN A 65 -4.30 8.39 -14.42
C ASN A 65 -4.77 7.39 -13.35
N CYS A 66 -6.09 7.24 -13.18
CA CYS A 66 -6.68 6.28 -12.24
C CYS A 66 -6.67 4.83 -12.74
N LEU A 67 -6.55 4.60 -14.05
CA LEU A 67 -6.66 3.26 -14.64
C LEU A 67 -5.55 2.33 -14.15
N ASP A 68 -4.35 2.87 -13.95
CA ASP A 68 -3.20 2.11 -13.44
C ASP A 68 -3.40 1.65 -11.99
N ASN A 69 -4.21 2.39 -11.22
CA ASN A 69 -4.55 2.03 -9.83
C ASN A 69 -5.84 1.19 -9.72
N ALA A 70 -6.70 1.21 -10.75
CA ALA A 70 -8.03 0.61 -10.70
C ALA A 70 -8.01 -0.90 -10.33
N VAL A 71 -6.98 -1.64 -10.76
CA VAL A 71 -6.83 -3.06 -10.43
C VAL A 71 -6.61 -3.26 -8.92
N MET A 72 -5.77 -2.42 -8.30
CA MET A 72 -5.51 -2.46 -6.87
C MET A 72 -6.70 -1.91 -6.07
N GLU A 73 -7.38 -0.88 -6.56
CA GLU A 73 -8.60 -0.36 -5.93
C GLU A 73 -9.68 -1.44 -5.87
N ASN A 74 -9.88 -2.18 -6.97
CA ASN A 74 -10.80 -3.31 -7.00
C ASN A 74 -10.41 -4.41 -5.98
N PHE A 75 -9.11 -4.75 -5.90
CA PHE A 75 -8.64 -5.70 -4.89
C PHE A 75 -8.97 -5.24 -3.46
N PHE A 76 -8.72 -3.97 -3.14
CA PHE A 76 -9.03 -3.42 -1.81
C PHE A 76 -10.54 -3.35 -1.54
N GLY A 77 -11.35 -3.11 -2.58
CA GLY A 77 -12.81 -3.22 -2.50
C GLY A 77 -13.24 -4.62 -2.04
N LEU A 78 -12.75 -5.65 -2.74
CA LEU A 78 -13.04 -7.05 -2.42
C LEU A 78 -12.54 -7.43 -1.02
N LEU A 79 -11.31 -7.08 -0.65
CA LEU A 79 -10.77 -7.34 0.68
C LEU A 79 -11.66 -6.74 1.77
N LYS A 80 -12.17 -5.52 1.57
CA LYS A 80 -13.05 -4.89 2.54
C LYS A 80 -14.39 -5.62 2.67
N THR A 81 -15.03 -5.90 1.54
CA THR A 81 -16.37 -6.50 1.51
C THR A 81 -16.37 -7.98 1.89
N GLU A 82 -15.28 -8.70 1.63
CA GLU A 82 -15.21 -10.16 1.84
C GLU A 82 -14.45 -10.55 3.11
N LEU A 83 -13.71 -9.64 3.73
CA LEU A 83 -12.99 -9.89 4.98
C LEU A 83 -13.37 -8.87 6.06
N LEU A 84 -13.09 -7.58 5.82
CA LEU A 84 -13.18 -6.56 6.89
C LEU A 84 -14.59 -6.25 7.37
N TYR A 85 -15.59 -6.35 6.50
CA TYR A 85 -16.98 -5.99 6.85
C TYR A 85 -17.83 -7.18 7.29
N LEU A 86 -17.31 -8.40 7.21
CA LEU A 86 -18.06 -9.62 7.52
C LEU A 86 -17.79 -10.16 8.93
N GLN A 87 -16.79 -9.63 9.63
CA GLN A 87 -16.41 -10.09 10.97
C GLN A 87 -15.75 -8.97 11.77
N ASP A 88 -15.82 -9.11 13.09
CA ASP A 88 -15.05 -8.33 14.03
C ASP A 88 -13.72 -9.03 14.33
N PHE A 89 -12.69 -8.26 14.69
CA PHE A 89 -11.38 -8.80 15.02
C PHE A 89 -11.03 -8.49 16.48
N ASP A 90 -10.83 -9.55 17.26
CA ASP A 90 -10.46 -9.45 18.68
C ASP A 90 -9.06 -8.86 18.91
N SER A 91 -8.17 -8.96 17.91
CA SER A 91 -6.81 -8.44 18.00
C SER A 91 -6.17 -8.20 16.64
N LEU A 92 -5.07 -7.47 16.64
CA LEU A 92 -4.26 -7.28 15.44
C LEU A 92 -3.67 -8.59 14.91
N GLU A 93 -3.32 -9.54 15.79
CA GLU A 93 -2.79 -10.83 15.37
C GLU A 93 -3.88 -11.70 14.74
N HIS A 94 -5.10 -11.67 15.29
CA HIS A 94 -6.26 -12.32 14.67
C HIS A 94 -6.51 -11.75 13.27
N PHE A 95 -6.55 -10.41 13.12
CA PHE A 95 -6.68 -9.77 11.82
C PHE A 95 -5.60 -10.19 10.82
N LYS A 96 -4.33 -10.27 11.26
CA LYS A 96 -3.23 -10.70 10.37
C LYS A 96 -3.40 -12.15 9.91
N ALA A 97 -3.82 -13.05 10.80
CA ALA A 97 -4.04 -14.45 10.44
C ALA A 97 -5.14 -14.56 9.37
N GLU A 98 -6.29 -13.94 9.61
CA GLU A 98 -7.41 -13.89 8.66
C GLU A 98 -7.03 -13.23 7.33
N LEU A 99 -6.21 -12.17 7.37
CA LEU A 99 -5.68 -11.52 6.18
C LEU A 99 -4.78 -12.47 5.36
N ILE A 100 -3.89 -13.22 6.01
CA ILE A 100 -3.02 -14.19 5.34
C ILE A 100 -3.85 -15.28 4.66
N ASP A 101 -4.86 -15.80 5.35
CA ASP A 101 -5.76 -16.83 4.81
C ASP A 101 -6.59 -16.29 3.63
N TYR A 102 -7.11 -15.07 3.75
CA TYR A 102 -7.80 -14.41 2.65
C TYR A 102 -6.88 -14.19 1.44
N LEU A 103 -5.62 -13.78 1.64
CA LEU A 103 -4.64 -13.61 0.57
C LEU A 103 -4.32 -14.95 -0.11
N TYR A 104 -4.21 -16.03 0.67
CA TYR A 104 -4.02 -17.36 0.12
C TYR A 104 -5.22 -17.79 -0.74
N TYR A 105 -6.44 -17.63 -0.22
CA TYR A 105 -7.67 -17.89 -0.96
C TYR A 105 -7.73 -17.08 -2.25
N TYR A 106 -7.52 -15.75 -2.17
CA TYR A 106 -7.60 -14.85 -3.30
C TYR A 106 -6.64 -15.24 -4.43
N ASN A 107 -5.40 -15.61 -4.10
CA ASN A 107 -4.39 -15.92 -5.09
C ASN A 107 -4.48 -17.35 -5.64
N ASN A 108 -4.82 -18.33 -4.80
CA ASN A 108 -4.67 -19.75 -5.13
C ASN A 108 -5.98 -20.53 -5.28
N ARG A 109 -7.12 -19.97 -4.87
CA ARG A 109 -8.41 -20.67 -4.88
C ARG A 109 -9.52 -19.90 -5.59
N ARG A 110 -9.46 -18.57 -5.64
CA ARG A 110 -10.47 -17.74 -6.31
C ARG A 110 -10.47 -17.99 -7.81
N ILE A 111 -11.61 -18.44 -8.33
CA ILE A 111 -11.87 -18.56 -9.76
C ILE A 111 -12.24 -17.18 -10.33
N LYS A 112 -11.58 -16.75 -11.41
CA LYS A 112 -11.96 -15.54 -12.14
C LYS A 112 -12.37 -15.88 -13.57
N LEU A 113 -13.63 -15.60 -13.91
CA LEU A 113 -14.15 -15.83 -15.28
C LEU A 113 -13.37 -15.04 -16.33
N LYS A 114 -12.98 -13.79 -16.01
CA LYS A 114 -12.10 -12.98 -16.87
C LYS A 114 -10.73 -13.61 -17.15
N LEU A 115 -10.28 -14.52 -16.28
CA LEU A 115 -9.04 -15.29 -16.45
C LEU A 115 -9.30 -16.71 -16.97
N LYS A 116 -10.40 -16.93 -17.70
CA LYS A 116 -10.82 -18.24 -18.22
C LYS A 116 -11.02 -19.30 -17.13
N GLY A 117 -11.45 -18.86 -15.94
CA GLY A 117 -11.65 -19.74 -14.79
C GLY A 117 -10.36 -20.05 -14.02
N LEU A 118 -9.22 -19.48 -14.39
CA LEU A 118 -7.98 -19.64 -13.65
C LEU A 118 -7.95 -18.78 -12.39
N THR A 119 -7.19 -19.24 -11.40
CA THR A 119 -6.80 -18.43 -10.25
C THR A 119 -5.77 -17.37 -10.65
N PRO A 120 -5.64 -16.27 -9.89
CA PRO A 120 -4.60 -15.27 -10.16
C PRO A 120 -3.19 -15.88 -10.25
N ALA A 121 -2.85 -16.82 -9.37
CA ALA A 121 -1.56 -17.49 -9.38
C ALA A 121 -1.36 -18.35 -10.65
N GLN A 122 -2.36 -19.15 -11.03
CA GLN A 122 -2.30 -19.97 -12.25
C GLN A 122 -2.18 -19.11 -13.52
N HIS A 123 -2.96 -18.03 -13.60
CA HIS A 123 -2.87 -17.11 -14.74
C HIS A 123 -1.47 -16.48 -14.84
N ARG A 124 -0.89 -16.05 -13.70
CA ARG A 124 0.48 -15.52 -13.67
C ARG A 124 1.50 -16.55 -14.13
N TYR A 125 1.40 -17.79 -13.66
CA TYR A 125 2.29 -18.87 -14.08
C TYR A 125 2.19 -19.09 -15.60
N GLN A 126 0.98 -19.13 -16.15
CA GLN A 126 0.79 -19.28 -17.60
C GLN A 126 1.40 -18.13 -18.39
N THR A 127 1.23 -16.87 -17.94
CA THR A 127 1.85 -15.72 -18.62
C THR A 127 3.38 -15.80 -18.61
N LEU A 128 3.98 -16.29 -17.52
CA LEU A 128 5.44 -16.44 -17.41
C LEU A 128 6.01 -17.57 -18.27
N GLN A 129 5.23 -18.60 -18.59
CA GLN A 129 5.65 -19.69 -19.47
C GLN A 129 5.56 -19.33 -20.97
N VAL A 130 4.81 -18.27 -21.29
CA VAL A 130 4.55 -17.82 -22.67
C VAL A 130 5.41 -16.60 -23.03
N ALA A 131 6.04 -15.95 -22.04
CA ALA A 131 6.92 -14.80 -22.19
C ALA A 131 8.38 -15.22 -22.38
#